data_AF-A0A6B2GEL7-F1
#
_entry.id   AF-A0A6B2GEL7-F1
#
_cell.length_a   1.000
_cell.length_b   1.000
_cell.length_c   1.000
_cell.angle_alpha   90.00
_cell.angle_beta   90.00
_cell.angle_gamma   90.00
#
_symmetry.space_group_name_H-M   'P 1'
#
loop_
_entity.id
_entity.type
_entity.pdbx_description
1 polymer ?
#
loop_
_entity_poly.entity_id
_entity_poly.type
_entity_poly.pdbx_seq_one_letter_code
_entity_poly.pdbx_strand_id
1 'polypeptide(L)'
;MGIPKFFYWITSRYPSICQKIDSTTISNYDYFYIDLNSIIHKCTHSELEMDETETEFEKFEKIGSAIESLFKTVKPRKLMVLAVDGVAPCAKMSQQRHRRYRKCVDDVKKETESPIFDSNCISPGT
;
A
#
# COMPACT_ATOMS: atom_id res chain seq x y z
N MET A 1 2.82 -2.08 -7.49
CA MET A 1 3.09 -1.27 -8.70
C MET A 1 4.60 -1.20 -8.90
N GLY A 2 5.08 -0.81 -10.09
CA GLY A 2 6.50 -0.49 -10.31
C GLY A 2 7.17 -1.31 -11.41
N ILE A 3 8.32 -0.81 -11.88
CA ILE A 3 9.20 -1.55 -12.78
C ILE A 3 9.79 -2.71 -11.97
N PRO A 4 9.55 -3.98 -12.36
CA PRO A 4 10.03 -5.13 -11.61
C PRO A 4 11.54 -5.03 -11.36
N LYS A 5 11.97 -5.32 -10.14
CA LYS A 5 13.37 -5.30 -9.69
C LYS A 5 14.06 -3.93 -9.72
N PHE A 6 13.38 -2.83 -10.09
CA PHE A 6 14.02 -1.52 -10.15
C PHE A 6 14.51 -1.03 -8.78
N PHE A 7 13.69 -1.20 -7.74
CA PHE A 7 14.10 -0.90 -6.36
C PHE A 7 15.32 -1.72 -5.94
N TYR A 8 15.35 -3.01 -6.25
CA TYR A 8 16.51 -3.87 -5.97
C TYR A 8 17.76 -3.41 -6.73
N TRP A 9 17.62 -3.09 -8.01
CA TRP A 9 18.73 -2.63 -8.86
C TRP A 9 19.34 -1.32 -8.34
N ILE A 10 18.51 -0.32 -8.01
CA ILE A 10 19.03 0.99 -7.58
C ILE A 10 19.68 0.93 -6.20
N THR A 11 19.11 0.15 -5.28
CA THR A 11 19.64 0.00 -3.91
C THR A 11 20.90 -0.87 -3.86
N SER A 12 21.01 -1.88 -4.74
CA SER A 12 22.24 -2.65 -4.90
C SER A 12 23.38 -1.80 -5.49
N ARG A 13 23.05 -0.86 -6.38
CA ARG A 13 24.03 0.03 -7.01
C ARG A 13 24.45 1.19 -6.13
N TYR A 14 23.53 1.74 -5.34
CA TYR A 14 23.76 2.87 -4.45
C TYR A 14 23.24 2.57 -3.04
N PRO A 15 23.95 1.75 -2.24
CA PRO A 15 23.46 1.32 -0.93
C PRO A 15 23.22 2.46 0.07
N SER A 16 23.94 3.57 -0.09
CA SER A 16 23.86 4.75 0.79
C SER A 16 22.53 5.50 0.73
N ILE A 17 21.68 5.26 -0.28
CA ILE A 17 20.35 5.87 -0.36
C ILE A 17 19.35 5.23 0.61
N CYS A 18 19.67 4.05 1.14
CA CYS A 18 18.85 3.33 2.10
C CYS A 18 19.45 3.48 3.50
N GLN A 19 18.63 4.02 4.40
CA GLN A 19 19.00 4.17 5.80
C GLN A 19 17.85 3.64 6.66
N LYS A 20 18.22 2.95 7.75
CA LYS A 20 17.23 2.58 8.77
C LYS A 20 16.84 3.85 9.51
N ILE A 21 15.52 4.04 9.62
CA ILE A 21 14.95 5.20 10.30
C ILE A 21 14.98 4.94 11.81
N ASP A 22 15.60 5.84 12.56
CA ASP A 22 15.51 5.91 14.03
C ASP A 22 15.09 7.33 14.47
N SER A 23 14.80 7.51 15.76
CA SER A 23 14.32 8.79 16.29
C SER A 23 15.34 9.93 16.20
N THR A 24 16.63 9.62 16.05
CA THR A 24 17.74 10.59 15.97
C THR A 24 18.15 10.93 14.54
N THR A 25 17.76 10.09 13.58
CA THR A 25 18.28 10.12 12.22
C THR A 25 17.28 10.67 11.20
N ILE A 26 16.03 10.88 11.64
CA ILE A 26 15.01 11.60 10.88
C ILE A 26 15.36 13.08 10.79
N SER A 27 15.59 13.53 9.56
CA SER A 27 15.68 14.96 9.23
C SER A 27 14.31 15.65 9.38
N ASN A 28 14.32 16.97 9.57
CA ASN A 28 13.09 17.76 9.63
C ASN A 28 12.43 17.84 8.24
N TYR A 29 11.26 17.22 8.09
CA TYR A 29 10.45 17.31 6.87
C TYR A 29 9.31 18.31 7.02
N ASP A 30 9.07 19.12 5.99
CA ASP A 30 7.95 20.07 5.97
C ASP A 30 6.66 19.44 5.45
N TYR A 31 6.78 18.63 4.40
CA TYR A 31 5.68 18.06 3.63
C TYR A 31 5.83 16.55 3.59
N PHE A 32 4.75 15.82 3.91
CA PHE A 32 4.73 14.36 3.87
C PHE A 32 3.54 13.88 3.05
N TYR A 33 3.81 13.10 1.99
CA TYR A 33 2.80 12.61 1.05
C TYR A 33 2.67 11.10 1.17
N ILE A 34 1.45 10.62 1.34
CA ILE A 34 1.15 9.19 1.49
C ILE A 34 0.22 8.74 0.38
N ASP A 35 0.62 7.70 -0.34
CA ASP A 35 -0.28 6.88 -1.16
C ASP A 35 -1.03 5.90 -0.24
N LEU A 36 -2.29 6.21 0.05
CA LEU A 36 -3.13 5.42 0.95
C LEU A 36 -3.43 4.03 0.38
N ASN A 37 -3.51 3.86 -0.94
CA ASN A 37 -3.80 2.56 -1.53
C ASN A 37 -2.72 1.54 -1.16
N SER A 38 -1.46 1.98 -1.09
CA SER A 38 -0.35 1.15 -0.63
C SER A 38 -0.47 0.74 0.84
N ILE A 39 -1.07 1.57 1.71
CA ILE A 39 -1.33 1.23 3.12
C ILE A 39 -2.52 0.26 3.21
N ILE A 40 -3.63 0.57 2.55
CA ILE A 40 -4.85 -0.26 2.55
C ILE A 40 -4.51 -1.67 2.08
N HIS A 41 -3.73 -1.82 1.00
CA HIS A 41 -3.28 -3.12 0.53
C HIS A 41 -2.48 -3.89 1.59
N LYS A 42 -1.59 -3.25 2.35
CA LYS A 42 -0.82 -3.92 3.41
C LYS A 42 -1.69 -4.34 4.59
N CYS A 43 -2.60 -3.47 5.04
CA CYS A 43 -3.48 -3.75 6.17
C CYS A 43 -4.55 -4.81 5.87
N THR A 44 -4.86 -5.05 4.58
CA THR A 44 -5.90 -6.00 4.15
C THR A 44 -5.35 -7.31 3.58
N HIS A 45 -4.02 -7.43 3.41
CA HIS A 45 -3.36 -8.60 2.81
C HIS A 45 -2.15 -9.08 3.61
N SER A 46 -2.00 -8.68 4.89
CA SER A 46 -0.94 -9.24 5.73
C SER A 46 -1.22 -10.72 5.97
N GLU A 47 -0.48 -11.59 5.27
CA GLU A 47 -0.58 -13.06 5.27
C GLU A 47 -0.52 -13.70 6.69
N LEU A 48 -0.14 -12.94 7.71
CA LEU A 48 0.07 -13.43 9.07
C LEU A 48 -1.11 -13.16 10.03
N GLU A 49 -2.07 -12.31 9.67
CA GLU A 49 -3.06 -11.77 10.63
C GLU A 49 -4.44 -11.50 10.00
N MET A 50 -4.88 -12.29 9.03
CA MET A 50 -6.26 -12.20 8.56
C MET A 50 -7.12 -13.17 9.36
N ASP A 51 -7.78 -12.66 10.39
CA ASP A 51 -8.90 -13.35 11.03
C ASP A 51 -10.14 -13.16 10.14
N GLU A 52 -10.81 -14.25 9.77
CA GLU A 52 -12.04 -14.23 8.98
C GLU A 52 -13.15 -13.39 9.64
N THR A 53 -13.02 -13.13 10.94
CA THR A 53 -13.98 -12.39 11.75
C THR A 53 -13.81 -10.87 11.73
N GLU A 54 -12.75 -10.34 11.09
CA GLU A 54 -12.48 -8.90 11.11
C GLU A 54 -13.53 -8.06 10.36
N THR A 55 -14.19 -7.21 11.13
CA THR A 55 -15.14 -6.22 10.67
C THR A 55 -14.46 -5.14 9.84
N GLU A 56 -15.26 -4.44 9.03
CA GLU A 56 -14.78 -3.28 8.28
C GLU A 56 -14.24 -2.17 9.21
N PHE A 57 -14.86 -2.00 10.39
CA PHE A 57 -14.43 -1.03 11.39
C PHE A 57 -13.01 -1.32 11.90
N GLU A 58 -12.71 -2.57 12.26
CA GLU A 58 -11.37 -2.97 12.72
C GLU A 58 -10.31 -2.76 11.63
N LYS A 59 -10.67 -2.98 10.36
CA LYS A 59 -9.79 -2.67 9.22
C LYS A 59 -9.49 -1.17 9.13
N PHE A 60 -10.48 -0.31 9.35
CA PHE A 60 -10.26 1.14 9.43
C PHE A 60 -9.38 1.54 10.61
N GLU A 61 -9.54 0.92 11.78
CA GLU A 61 -8.66 1.17 12.94
C GLU A 61 -7.22 0.78 12.66
N LYS A 62 -6.97 -0.34 11.98
CA LYS A 62 -5.63 -0.75 11.53
C LYS A 62 -5.02 0.26 10.57
N ILE A 63 -5.79 0.73 9.59
CA ILE A 63 -5.33 1.76 8.64
C ILE A 63 -5.01 3.07 9.39
N GLY A 64 -5.88 3.51 10.30
CA GLY A 64 -5.68 4.69 11.13
C GLY A 64 -4.41 4.58 11.98
N SER A 65 -4.21 3.44 12.64
CA SER A 65 -3.02 3.16 13.46
C SER A 65 -1.73 3.18 12.62
N ALA A 66 -1.77 2.64 11.40
CA ALA A 66 -0.64 2.69 10.48
C ALA A 66 -0.30 4.13 10.06
N ILE A 67 -1.31 4.95 9.76
CA ILE A 67 -1.13 6.37 9.42
C ILE A 67 -0.56 7.14 10.62
N GLU A 68 -1.08 6.89 11.83
CA GLU A 68 -0.62 7.55 13.06
C GLU A 68 0.85 7.21 13.37
N SER A 69 1.23 5.94 13.21
CA SER A 69 2.61 5.48 13.37
C SER A 69 3.57 6.18 12.39
N LEU A 70 3.15 6.32 11.12
CA LEU A 70 3.92 7.05 10.10
C LEU A 70 4.03 8.55 10.44
N PHE A 71 2.95 9.17 10.90
CA PHE A 71 2.96 10.58 11.32
C PHE A 71 3.89 10.81 12.51
N LYS A 72 3.81 9.96 13.56
CA LYS A 72 4.68 10.01 14.74
C LYS A 72 6.16 9.79 14.40
N THR A 73 6.42 9.01 13.36
CA THR A 73 7.77 8.76 12.85
C THR A 73 8.28 9.99 12.09
N VAL A 74 7.61 10.41 11.02
CA VAL A 74 8.11 11.44 10.10
C VAL A 74 8.01 12.86 10.67
N LYS A 75 7.00 13.15 11.51
CA LYS A 75 6.75 14.45 12.15
C LYS A 75 6.79 15.66 11.18
N PRO A 76 5.92 15.69 10.14
CA PRO A 76 5.91 16.79 9.18
C PRO A 76 5.56 18.12 9.86
N ARG A 77 6.31 19.19 9.56
CA ARG A 77 6.15 20.50 10.22
C ARG A 77 5.01 21.36 9.66
N LYS A 78 4.64 21.18 8.39
CA LYS A 78 3.67 22.06 7.72
C LYS A 78 2.44 21.31 7.22
N LEU A 79 2.63 20.21 6.49
CA LEU A 79 1.53 19.54 5.81
C LEU A 79 1.76 18.03 5.68
N MET A 80 0.70 17.29 5.93
CA MET A 80 0.58 15.88 5.57
C MET A 80 -0.55 15.74 4.55
N VAL A 81 -0.28 15.08 3.43
CA VAL A 81 -1.26 14.80 2.37
C VAL A 81 -1.49 13.29 2.29
N LEU A 82 -2.74 12.89 2.46
CA LEU A 82 -3.20 11.53 2.24
C LEU A 82 -3.88 11.46 0.88
N ALA A 83 -3.30 10.70 -0.06
CA ALA A 83 -3.82 10.58 -1.41
C ALA A 83 -4.42 9.18 -1.63
N VAL A 84 -5.68 9.14 -2.06
CA VAL A 84 -6.36 7.93 -2.55
C VAL A 84 -6.43 8.01 -4.07
N ASP A 85 -6.25 6.89 -4.79
CA ASP A 85 -6.44 6.93 -6.25
C ASP A 85 -7.89 7.32 -6.56
N GLY A 86 -8.06 8.33 -7.41
CA GLY A 86 -9.31 8.62 -8.11
C GLY A 86 -9.42 7.86 -9.44
N VAL A 87 -10.34 8.30 -10.30
CA VAL A 87 -10.48 7.72 -11.65
C VAL A 87 -9.18 7.94 -12.43
N ALA A 88 -8.61 6.84 -12.93
CA ALA A 88 -7.34 6.84 -13.63
C ALA A 88 -7.51 7.02 -15.16
N PRO A 89 -6.48 7.51 -15.88
CA PRO A 89 -6.48 7.56 -17.35
C PRO A 89 -6.61 6.17 -18.00
N CYS A 90 -7.12 6.10 -19.23
CA CYS A 90 -7.41 4.84 -19.94
C CYS A 90 -6.23 3.86 -19.98
N ALA A 91 -5.00 4.36 -20.17
CA ALA A 91 -3.80 3.51 -20.19
C ALA A 91 -3.57 2.80 -18.84
N LYS A 92 -3.69 3.52 -17.72
CA LYS A 92 -3.57 2.97 -16.35
C LYS A 92 -4.74 2.04 -16.05
N MET A 93 -5.96 2.38 -16.49
CA MET A 93 -7.13 1.50 -16.36
C MET A 93 -6.92 0.16 -17.08
N SER A 94 -6.43 0.17 -18.32
CA SER A 94 -6.16 -1.07 -19.07
C SER A 94 -5.12 -1.93 -18.37
N GLN A 95 -4.06 -1.31 -17.83
CA GLN A 95 -3.05 -2.02 -17.06
C GLN A 95 -3.61 -2.61 -15.76
N GLN A 96 -4.42 -1.85 -15.01
CA GLN A 96 -5.07 -2.32 -13.79
C GLN A 96 -6.04 -3.48 -14.07
N ARG A 97 -6.86 -3.36 -15.13
CA ARG A 97 -7.78 -4.41 -15.58
C ARG A 97 -7.03 -5.70 -15.91
N HIS A 98 -5.95 -5.61 -16.70
CA HIS A 98 -5.14 -6.77 -17.07
C HIS A 98 -4.52 -7.46 -15.86
N ARG A 99 -4.00 -6.68 -14.91
CA ARG A 99 -3.41 -7.21 -13.68
C ARG A 99 -4.44 -7.94 -12.82
N ARG A 100 -5.62 -7.34 -12.61
CA ARG A 100 -6.71 -7.95 -11.82
C ARG A 100 -7.22 -9.23 -12.45
N TYR A 101 -7.42 -9.21 -13.77
CA TYR A 101 -7.81 -10.39 -14.53
C TYR A 101 -6.81 -11.54 -14.35
N ARG A 102 -5.50 -11.27 -14.50
CA ARG A 102 -4.47 -12.29 -14.28
C ARG A 102 -4.49 -12.86 -12.86
N LYS A 103 -4.63 -12.01 -11.84
CA LYS A 103 -4.72 -12.45 -10.44
C LYS A 103 -5.87 -13.43 -10.25
N CYS A 104 -7.08 -13.07 -10.69
CA CYS A 104 -8.24 -13.97 -10.59
C CYS A 104 -8.03 -15.30 -11.33
N VAL A 105 -7.44 -15.27 -12.54
CA VAL A 105 -7.16 -16.49 -13.30
C VAL A 105 -6.12 -17.37 -12.59
N ASP A 106 -5.07 -16.77 -12.03
CA ASP A 106 -4.03 -17.49 -11.30
C ASP A 106 -4.58 -18.09 -9.99
N ASP A 107 -5.47 -17.37 -9.29
CA ASP A 107 -6.10 -17.84 -8.06
C ASP A 107 -7.03 -19.05 -8.33
N VAL A 108 -7.80 -19.01 -9.43
CA VAL A 108 -8.63 -20.15 -9.88
C VAL A 108 -7.78 -21.36 -10.26
N LYS A 109 -6.66 -21.15 -10.97
CA LYS A 109 -5.76 -22.24 -11.38
C LYS A 109 -5.06 -22.92 -10.20
N LYS A 110 -4.81 -22.17 -9.13
CA LYS A 110 -4.18 -22.67 -7.92
C LYS A 110 -5.16 -23.29 -6.93
N GLU A 111 -6.45 -23.30 -7.26
CA GLU A 111 -7.53 -23.70 -6.34
C GLU A 111 -7.44 -22.98 -4.99
N THR A 112 -6.90 -21.76 -5.00
CA THR A 112 -6.80 -20.92 -3.80
C THR A 112 -8.20 -20.53 -3.36
N GLU A 113 -8.47 -20.67 -2.06
CA GLU A 113 -9.71 -20.18 -1.47
C GLU A 113 -9.90 -18.69 -1.76
N SER A 114 -11.17 -18.28 -1.85
CA SER A 114 -11.48 -16.88 -2.10
C SER A 114 -10.90 -16.02 -0.97
N PRO A 115 -10.20 -14.92 -1.28
CA PRO A 115 -9.61 -14.11 -0.23
C PRO A 115 -10.70 -13.53 0.67
N ILE A 116 -10.43 -13.49 1.97
CA ILE A 116 -11.30 -12.88 3.00
C ILE A 116 -11.62 -11.41 2.65
N PHE A 117 -10.72 -10.74 1.94
CA PHE A 117 -10.91 -9.38 1.43
C PHE A 117 -10.70 -9.30 -0.08
N ASP A 118 -11.72 -8.87 -0.83
CA ASP A 118 -11.60 -8.64 -2.27
C ASP A 118 -10.87 -7.33 -2.56
N SER A 119 -9.57 -7.44 -2.84
CA SER A 119 -8.70 -6.34 -3.26
C SER A 119 -9.18 -5.51 -4.46
N ASN A 120 -10.13 -6.01 -5.24
CA ASN A 120 -10.71 -5.27 -6.36
C ASN A 120 -11.58 -4.10 -5.88
N CYS A 121 -12.08 -4.13 -4.64
CA CYS A 121 -12.79 -3.01 -4.01
C CYS A 121 -11.88 -1.81 -3.70
N ILE A 122 -10.56 -1.96 -3.82
CA ILE A 122 -9.63 -0.82 -3.74
C ILE A 122 -9.59 -0.14 -5.12
N SER A 123 -10.75 0.40 -5.52
CA SER A 123 -11.01 1.17 -6.74
C SER A 123 -11.99 2.29 -6.42
N PRO A 124 -11.96 3.41 -7.13
CA PRO A 124 -13.02 4.41 -7.01
C PRO A 124 -14.39 3.81 -7.36
N GLY A 125 -15.42 4.16 -6.58
CA GLY A 125 -16.83 3.88 -6.89
C GLY A 125 -17.39 2.56 -6.32
N THR A 126 -16.69 1.95 -5.38
CA THR A 126 -17.11 0.76 -4.61
C THR A 126 -17.56 1.13 -3.22
#